data_AF-A0AAD4QJF7-F1
#
_entry.id   AF-A0AAD4QJF7-F1
#
_cell.length_a   1.000
_cell.length_b   1.000
_cell.length_c   1.000
_cell.angle_alpha   90.00
_cell.angle_beta   90.00
_cell.angle_gamma   90.00
#
_symmetry.space_group_name_H-M   'P 1'
#
loop_
_entity.id
_entity.type
_entity.pdbx_description
1 polymer ?
#
loop_
_entity_poly.entity_id
_entity_poly.type
_entity_poly.pdbx_seq_one_letter_code
_entity_poly.pdbx_strand_id
1 'polypeptide(L)'
;MSVPRITLNDGNQIPVLAFGTGSKFKFEFVGKAIRESGLGREDVWITTKYDGGVVLEEVHSSLQKGLWEEMNKVKDAGLPTLLTSGRSIGVSNFTLDLLQRIVKTGKRVPAVNQIRLHPYNYASWKDVLEFSAKHGIVTEAYGSLA
;
A
#
# COMPACT_ATOMS: atom_id res chain seq x y z
N MET A 1 -19.97 -16.34 2.27
CA MET A 1 -19.06 -16.22 1.11
C MET A 1 -17.79 -15.54 1.57
N SER A 2 -16.62 -16.07 1.24
CA SER A 2 -15.33 -15.40 1.52
C SER A 2 -15.01 -14.40 0.42
N VAL A 3 -14.30 -13.32 0.76
CA VAL A 3 -13.78 -12.35 -0.23
C VAL A 3 -12.61 -13.00 -0.97
N PRO A 4 -12.62 -13.05 -2.32
CA PRO A 4 -11.50 -13.57 -3.09
C PRO A 4 -10.20 -12.83 -2.81
N ARG A 5 -9.05 -13.49 -3.05
CA ARG A 5 -7.72 -12.89 -2.95
C ARG A 5 -7.03 -12.90 -4.30
N ILE A 6 -6.16 -11.92 -4.54
CA ILE A 6 -5.26 -11.86 -5.70
C ILE A 6 -3.82 -11.86 -5.24
N THR A 7 -2.94 -12.40 -6.08
CA THR A 7 -1.50 -12.49 -5.82
C THR A 7 -0.80 -11.22 -6.28
N LEU A 8 0.00 -10.63 -5.39
CA LEU A 8 0.85 -9.47 -5.66
C LEU A 8 2.17 -9.92 -6.33
N ASN A 9 2.90 -8.99 -6.94
CA ASN A 9 4.20 -9.26 -7.57
C ASN A 9 5.31 -9.69 -6.59
N ASP A 10 5.06 -9.66 -5.28
CA ASP A 10 5.93 -10.18 -4.23
C ASP A 10 5.48 -11.52 -3.66
N GLY A 11 4.45 -12.14 -4.25
CA GLY A 11 3.91 -13.45 -3.87
C GLY A 11 2.89 -13.43 -2.73
N ASN A 12 2.69 -12.29 -2.06
CA ASN A 12 1.64 -12.18 -1.03
C ASN A 12 0.24 -12.14 -1.66
N GLN A 13 -0.77 -12.50 -0.87
CA GLN A 13 -2.17 -12.45 -1.28
C GLN A 13 -2.95 -11.36 -0.55
N ILE A 14 -3.61 -10.50 -1.31
CA ILE A 14 -4.45 -9.40 -0.81
C ILE A 14 -5.93 -9.68 -1.15
N PRO A 15 -6.90 -9.42 -0.24
CA PRO A 15 -8.32 -9.50 -0.58
C PRO A 15 -8.70 -8.46 -1.64
N VAL A 16 -9.59 -8.83 -2.57
CA VAL A 16 -10.05 -7.94 -3.66
C VAL A 16 -11.02 -6.85 -3.22
N LEU A 17 -11.53 -6.95 -1.99
CA LEU A 17 -12.42 -5.98 -1.38
C LEU A 17 -11.96 -5.71 0.06
N ALA A 18 -11.96 -4.43 0.43
CA ALA A 18 -11.51 -3.98 1.74
C ALA A 18 -12.41 -2.88 2.29
N PHE A 19 -12.39 -2.71 3.61
CA PHE A 19 -13.04 -1.59 4.29
C PHE A 19 -12.04 -0.44 4.50
N GLY A 20 -12.34 0.72 3.92
CA GLY A 20 -11.51 1.92 4.05
C GLY A 20 -11.89 2.74 5.28
N THR A 21 -10.99 2.87 6.25
CA THR A 21 -11.22 3.63 7.50
C THR A 21 -10.98 5.13 7.37
N GLY A 22 -10.50 5.59 6.21
CA GLY A 22 -10.05 6.97 6.02
C GLY A 22 -8.85 7.35 6.90
N SER A 23 -8.39 8.59 6.78
CA SER A 23 -7.22 9.11 7.52
C SER A 23 -7.50 9.48 8.98
N LYS A 24 -8.77 9.41 9.44
CA LYS A 24 -9.19 9.93 10.74
C LYS A 24 -9.12 8.93 11.90
N PHE A 25 -9.05 7.62 11.63
CA PHE A 25 -9.22 6.58 12.66
C PHE A 25 -8.04 5.61 12.77
N LYS A 26 -6.84 6.06 12.36
CA LYS A 26 -5.77 5.20 11.83
C LYS A 26 -5.27 4.07 12.74
N PHE A 27 -5.33 4.19 14.06
CA PHE A 27 -4.55 3.29 14.92
C PHE A 27 -5.33 2.68 16.08
N GLU A 28 -5.89 3.49 16.97
CA GLU A 28 -6.50 2.97 18.20
C GLU A 28 -7.76 2.14 17.94
N PHE A 29 -8.70 2.68 17.16
CA PHE A 29 -10.00 2.06 16.92
C PHE A 29 -9.90 0.80 16.05
N VAL A 30 -9.07 0.83 15.00
CA VAL A 30 -8.89 -0.32 14.09
C VAL A 30 -8.20 -1.47 14.83
N GLY A 31 -7.14 -1.18 15.59
CA GLY A 31 -6.45 -2.19 16.38
C GLY A 31 -7.35 -2.82 17.45
N LYS A 32 -8.18 -2.01 18.11
CA LYS A 32 -9.17 -2.49 19.09
C LYS A 32 -10.22 -3.38 18.42
N ALA A 33 -10.82 -2.93 17.32
CA ALA A 33 -11.84 -3.68 16.59
C ALA A 33 -11.32 -5.04 16.09
N ILE A 34 -10.08 -5.10 15.58
CA ILE A 34 -9.47 -6.37 15.17
C ILE A 34 -9.30 -7.31 16.36
N ARG A 35 -8.79 -6.83 17.51
CA ARG A 35 -8.64 -7.66 18.72
C ARG A 35 -9.97 -8.18 19.25
N GLU A 36 -11.00 -7.34 19.25
CA GLU A 36 -12.34 -7.70 19.73
C GLU A 36 -13.10 -8.61 18.77
N SER A 37 -12.71 -8.66 17.49
CA SER A 37 -13.33 -9.53 16.49
C SER A 37 -13.06 -11.03 16.69
N GLY A 38 -11.99 -11.38 17.41
CA GLY A 38 -11.54 -12.77 17.57
C GLY A 38 -10.89 -13.39 16.32
N LEU A 39 -10.66 -12.64 15.25
CA LEU A 39 -10.01 -13.12 14.03
C LEU A 39 -8.50 -13.38 14.24
N GLY A 40 -7.97 -14.40 13.56
CA GLY A 40 -6.53 -14.67 13.50
C GLY A 40 -5.80 -13.57 12.73
N ARG A 41 -4.50 -13.38 13.02
CA ARG A 41 -3.70 -12.35 12.33
C ARG A 41 -3.59 -12.64 10.84
N GLU A 42 -3.55 -13.91 10.46
CA GLU A 42 -3.52 -14.45 9.11
C GLU A 42 -4.84 -14.27 8.33
N ASP A 43 -5.95 -14.05 9.05
CA ASP A 43 -7.25 -13.82 8.44
C ASP A 43 -7.41 -12.36 7.98
N VAL A 44 -6.64 -11.44 8.57
CA VAL A 44 -6.78 -9.99 8.33
C VAL A 44 -5.62 -9.44 7.49
N TRP A 45 -5.98 -8.71 6.43
CA TRP A 45 -5.04 -7.85 5.70
C TRP A 45 -5.16 -6.41 6.20
N ILE A 46 -4.04 -5.81 6.60
CA ILE A 46 -3.99 -4.45 7.14
C ILE A 46 -3.14 -3.60 6.20
N THR A 47 -3.71 -2.52 5.69
CA THR A 47 -2.99 -1.50 4.91
C THR A 47 -2.99 -0.19 5.68
N THR A 48 -1.80 0.36 5.92
CA THR A 48 -1.62 1.71 6.44
C THR A 48 -0.71 2.51 5.50
N LYS A 49 -0.70 3.83 5.64
CA LYS A 49 0.03 4.74 4.76
C LYS A 49 0.90 5.67 5.57
N TYR A 50 2.11 5.89 5.08
CA TYR A 50 2.99 6.94 5.55
C TYR A 50 2.44 8.30 5.11
N ASP A 51 2.33 9.25 6.02
CA ASP A 51 1.82 10.60 5.76
C ASP A 51 2.86 11.71 5.98
N GLY A 52 4.15 11.36 6.12
CA GLY A 52 5.24 12.33 6.20
C GLY A 52 5.75 12.63 7.62
N GLY A 53 5.28 11.89 8.65
CA GLY A 53 5.80 12.00 10.02
C GLY A 53 7.23 11.48 10.21
N VAL A 54 7.78 11.60 11.42
CA VAL A 54 9.08 11.00 11.74
C VAL A 54 8.91 9.48 11.76
N VAL A 55 9.48 8.81 10.75
CA VAL A 55 9.36 7.35 10.49
C VAL A 55 9.58 6.48 11.74
N LEU A 56 10.37 6.95 12.70
CA LEU A 56 10.80 6.21 13.89
C LEU A 56 9.71 5.96 14.95
N GLU A 57 8.74 6.87 15.15
CA GLU A 57 7.74 6.73 16.23
C GLU A 57 6.51 5.92 15.79
N GLU A 58 6.07 6.06 14.54
CA GLU A 58 4.92 5.32 14.00
C GLU A 58 5.25 3.86 13.62
N VAL A 59 6.51 3.59 13.25
CA VAL A 59 7.00 2.21 13.03
C VAL A 59 7.14 1.48 14.36
N HIS A 60 7.67 2.14 15.40
CA HIS A 60 7.84 1.54 16.73
C HIS A 60 6.51 1.19 17.40
N SER A 61 5.45 1.97 17.14
CA SER A 61 4.12 1.65 17.67
C SER A 61 3.43 0.51 16.90
N SER A 62 3.87 0.22 15.67
CA SER A 62 3.21 -0.76 14.81
C SER A 62 3.86 -2.14 14.83
N LEU A 63 5.19 -2.31 14.68
CA LEU A 63 5.85 -3.64 14.69
C LEU A 63 7.35 -3.53 15.04
N GLN A 64 7.84 -4.38 15.96
CA GLN A 64 9.19 -4.35 16.54
C GLN A 64 10.35 -4.59 15.53
N LYS A 65 11.45 -3.85 15.79
CA LYS A 65 12.88 -4.07 15.46
C LYS A 65 13.23 -5.14 14.41
N GLY A 66 13.49 -4.68 13.18
CA GLY A 66 14.29 -5.46 12.22
C GLY A 66 14.78 -4.70 11.00
N LEU A 67 14.62 -3.38 10.97
CA LEU A 67 14.39 -2.67 9.71
C LEU A 67 15.35 -1.51 9.43
N TRP A 68 16.26 -1.27 10.36
CA TRP A 68 16.98 0.01 10.45
C TRP A 68 18.12 0.15 9.43
N GLU A 69 18.79 -0.93 9.03
CA GLU A 69 19.97 -0.83 8.16
C GLU A 69 19.64 -0.67 6.67
N GLU A 70 18.48 -1.16 6.20
CA GLU A 70 18.02 -0.95 4.82
C GLU A 70 17.45 0.46 4.57
N MET A 71 16.94 1.10 5.63
CA MET A 71 16.33 2.43 5.58
C MET A 71 17.34 3.55 5.27
N ASN A 72 18.61 3.41 5.68
CA ASN A 72 19.62 4.44 5.43
C ASN A 72 19.97 4.61 3.94
N LYS A 73 19.75 3.59 3.10
CA LYS A 73 20.00 3.69 1.64
C LYS A 73 18.94 4.49 0.89
N VAL A 74 17.78 4.74 1.50
CA VAL A 74 16.64 5.46 0.89
C VAL A 74 16.65 6.94 1.29
N LYS A 75 17.18 7.26 2.48
CA LYS A 75 17.28 8.64 3.00
C LYS A 75 18.19 9.54 2.17
N ASP A 76 19.29 9.02 1.64
CA ASP A 76 20.24 9.79 0.82
C ASP A 76 19.74 10.13 -0.60
N ALA A 77 18.60 9.55 -1.02
CA ALA A 77 18.04 9.72 -2.37
C ALA A 77 16.89 10.75 -2.44
N GLY A 78 16.52 11.41 -1.33
CA GLY A 78 15.49 12.46 -1.34
C GLY A 78 14.08 12.01 -1.72
N LEU A 79 13.78 10.70 -1.64
CA LEU A 79 12.46 10.14 -1.92
C LEU A 79 11.67 9.98 -0.60
N PRO A 80 10.35 10.27 -0.58
CA PRO A 80 9.51 10.02 0.60
C PRO A 80 9.57 8.52 0.97
N THR A 81 10.17 8.22 2.11
CA THR A 81 10.47 6.88 2.61
C THR A 81 9.21 6.04 2.83
N LEU A 82 9.23 4.82 2.29
CA LEU A 82 8.22 3.78 2.47
C LEU A 82 8.41 3.07 3.82
N LEU A 83 7.31 2.86 4.56
CA LEU A 83 7.21 2.02 5.75
C LEU A 83 7.61 0.57 5.41
N THR A 84 8.69 0.08 6.00
CA THR A 84 9.34 -1.18 5.61
C THR A 84 8.93 -2.41 6.47
N SER A 85 7.97 -2.32 7.40
CA SER A 85 7.51 -3.47 8.22
C SER A 85 6.31 -4.22 7.64
N GLY A 86 5.84 -3.82 6.46
CA GLY A 86 4.74 -4.48 5.75
C GLY A 86 5.19 -5.70 4.94
N ARG A 87 4.35 -6.74 4.89
CA ARG A 87 4.57 -7.92 4.02
C ARG A 87 4.72 -7.53 2.54
N SER A 88 4.07 -6.45 2.14
CA SER A 88 4.11 -5.86 0.81
C SER A 88 4.28 -4.35 0.90
N ILE A 89 4.91 -3.76 -0.12
CA ILE A 89 5.16 -2.32 -0.20
C ILE A 89 4.53 -1.78 -1.49
N GLY A 90 3.74 -0.72 -1.37
CA GLY A 90 3.03 -0.09 -2.47
C GLY A 90 3.09 1.43 -2.43
N VAL A 91 2.52 2.05 -3.45
CA VAL A 91 2.43 3.52 -3.59
C VAL A 91 0.96 3.96 -3.65
N SER A 92 0.72 5.27 -3.53
CA SER A 92 -0.61 5.84 -3.71
C SER A 92 -0.53 7.10 -4.55
N ASN A 93 -1.46 7.26 -5.49
CA ASN A 93 -1.56 8.40 -6.40
C ASN A 93 -0.31 8.63 -7.26
N PHE A 94 0.44 7.55 -7.57
CA PHE A 94 1.55 7.67 -8.49
C PHE A 94 1.04 7.77 -9.92
N THR A 95 1.49 8.81 -10.62
CA THR A 95 1.26 9.02 -12.05
C THR A 95 2.12 8.06 -12.88
N LEU A 96 1.84 7.99 -14.18
CA LEU A 96 2.64 7.18 -15.12
C LEU A 96 4.13 7.51 -15.03
N ASP A 97 4.49 8.80 -15.05
CA ASP A 97 5.89 9.24 -14.97
C ASP A 97 6.58 8.79 -13.70
N LEU A 98 5.89 8.84 -12.56
CA LEU A 98 6.43 8.40 -11.28
C LEU A 98 6.62 6.88 -11.27
N LEU A 99 5.64 6.11 -11.78
CA LEU A 99 5.74 4.66 -11.90
C LEU A 99 6.91 4.25 -12.83
N GLN A 100 7.06 4.92 -13.98
CA GLN A 100 8.16 4.67 -14.90
C GLN A 100 9.52 4.95 -14.26
N ARG A 101 9.65 6.06 -13.52
CA ARG A 101 10.89 6.41 -12.81
C ARG A 101 11.28 5.34 -11.81
N ILE A 102 10.36 4.91 -10.93
CA ILE A 102 10.68 3.93 -9.89
C ILE A 102 10.97 2.55 -10.48
N VAL A 103 10.21 2.10 -11.49
CA VAL A 103 10.45 0.83 -12.17
C VAL A 103 11.80 0.84 -12.87
N LYS A 104 12.18 1.96 -13.50
CA LYS A 104 13.49 2.12 -14.16
C LYS A 104 14.67 2.06 -13.18
N THR A 105 14.48 2.40 -11.90
CA THR A 105 15.56 2.25 -10.91
C THR A 105 15.96 0.79 -10.67
N GLY A 106 15.10 -0.17 -11.03
CA GLY A 106 15.39 -1.60 -10.96
C GLY A 106 15.48 -2.18 -9.54
N LYS A 107 15.29 -1.36 -8.50
CA LYS A 107 15.47 -1.82 -7.10
C LYS A 107 14.30 -2.64 -6.58
N ARG A 108 13.05 -2.18 -6.82
CA ARG A 108 11.82 -2.89 -6.45
C ARG A 108 10.61 -2.29 -7.17
N VAL A 109 9.75 -3.15 -7.72
CA VAL A 109 8.46 -2.73 -8.30
C VAL A 109 7.42 -2.68 -7.16
N PRO A 110 6.58 -1.64 -7.04
CA PRO A 110 5.53 -1.60 -6.03
C PRO A 110 4.54 -2.75 -6.22
N ALA A 111 4.09 -3.35 -5.13
CA ALA A 111 3.06 -4.39 -5.18
C ALA A 111 1.69 -3.81 -5.58
N VAL A 112 1.39 -2.59 -5.11
CA VAL A 112 0.14 -1.89 -5.36
C VAL A 112 0.35 -0.42 -5.73
N ASN A 113 -0.57 0.15 -6.51
CA ASN A 113 -0.77 1.59 -6.65
C ASN A 113 -2.23 1.92 -6.32
N GLN A 114 -2.45 2.58 -5.18
CA GLN A 114 -3.79 2.99 -4.76
C GLN A 114 -4.17 4.36 -5.34
N ILE A 115 -5.20 4.43 -6.19
CA ILE A 115 -5.62 5.63 -6.93
C ILE A 115 -7.12 5.90 -6.79
N ARG A 116 -7.55 7.16 -6.94
CA ARG A 116 -8.98 7.49 -7.04
C ARG A 116 -9.45 6.99 -8.39
N LEU A 117 -10.25 5.94 -8.44
CA LEU A 117 -10.71 5.35 -9.69
C LEU A 117 -12.18 5.00 -9.62
N HIS A 118 -12.96 5.58 -10.53
CA HIS A 118 -14.40 5.38 -10.70
C HIS A 118 -14.77 5.57 -12.19
N PRO A 119 -15.98 5.16 -12.64
CA PRO A 119 -16.34 5.23 -14.05
C PRO A 119 -16.11 6.61 -14.71
N TYR A 120 -16.40 7.69 -13.98
CA TYR A 120 -16.23 9.06 -14.50
C TYR A 120 -14.79 9.53 -14.72
N ASN A 121 -13.77 8.86 -14.17
CA ASN A 121 -12.37 9.25 -14.34
C ASN A 121 -11.48 8.15 -14.93
N TYR A 122 -12.07 7.03 -15.37
CA TYR A 122 -11.36 5.90 -15.96
C TYR A 122 -10.41 6.33 -17.08
N ALA A 123 -10.87 7.20 -17.99
CA ALA A 123 -10.07 7.67 -19.12
C ALA A 123 -8.77 8.37 -18.68
N SER A 124 -8.80 9.13 -17.57
CA SER A 124 -7.62 9.82 -17.04
C SER A 124 -6.58 8.88 -16.44
N TRP A 125 -6.96 7.65 -16.13
CA TRP A 125 -6.08 6.64 -15.51
C TRP A 125 -5.70 5.50 -16.45
N LYS A 126 -6.21 5.48 -17.69
CA LYS A 126 -6.03 4.36 -18.62
C LYS A 126 -4.56 3.94 -18.76
N ASP A 127 -3.66 4.88 -19.04
CA ASP A 127 -2.24 4.57 -19.21
C ASP A 127 -1.58 4.06 -17.94
N VAL A 128 -2.02 4.54 -16.77
CA VAL A 128 -1.55 4.05 -15.47
C VAL A 128 -2.02 2.62 -15.23
N LEU A 129 -3.27 2.29 -15.58
CA LEU A 129 -3.82 0.93 -15.45
C LEU A 129 -3.06 -0.05 -16.36
N GLU A 130 -2.85 0.32 -17.62
CA GLU A 130 -2.12 -0.49 -18.61
C GLU A 130 -0.67 -0.71 -18.18
N PHE A 131 0.02 0.36 -17.74
CA PHE A 131 1.38 0.25 -17.22
C PHE A 131 1.46 -0.62 -15.96
N SER A 132 0.51 -0.45 -15.04
CA SER A 132 0.47 -1.21 -13.79
C SER A 132 0.27 -2.70 -14.06
N ALA A 133 -0.69 -3.05 -14.92
CA ALA A 133 -0.95 -4.43 -15.32
C ALA A 133 0.29 -5.08 -15.96
N LYS A 134 0.99 -4.36 -16.84
CA LYS A 134 2.21 -4.85 -17.51
C LYS A 134 3.34 -5.18 -16.53
N HIS A 135 3.43 -4.48 -15.40
CA HIS A 135 4.50 -4.66 -14.41
C HIS A 135 4.06 -5.43 -13.15
N GLY A 136 2.86 -6.04 -13.18
CA GLY A 136 2.31 -6.76 -12.03
C GLY A 136 2.01 -5.87 -10.82
N ILE A 137 1.80 -4.57 -11.04
CA ILE A 137 1.37 -3.63 -10.01
C ILE A 137 -0.15 -3.71 -9.92
N VAL A 138 -0.67 -4.09 -8.77
CA VAL A 138 -2.13 -4.15 -8.56
C VAL A 138 -2.69 -2.74 -8.34
N THR A 139 -3.77 -2.40 -9.03
CA THR A 139 -4.50 -1.15 -8.78
C THR A 139 -5.50 -1.33 -7.66
N GLU A 140 -5.39 -0.53 -6.61
CA GLU A 140 -6.40 -0.41 -5.56
C GLU A 140 -7.24 0.85 -5.79
N ALA A 141 -8.53 0.67 -6.09
CA ALA A 141 -9.45 1.79 -6.30
C ALA A 141 -10.01 2.30 -4.98
N TYR A 142 -9.77 3.57 -4.64
CA TYR A 142 -10.54 4.28 -3.62
C TYR A 142 -11.50 5.28 -4.26
N GLY A 143 -12.57 5.64 -3.55
CA GLY A 143 -13.63 6.49 -4.12
C GLY A 143 -14.28 5.85 -5.35
N SER A 144 -14.44 4.53 -5.34
CA SER A 144 -14.91 3.75 -6.49
C SER A 144 -16.36 4.02 -6.89
N LEU A 145 -17.13 4.69 -6.04
CA LEU A 145 -18.54 5.05 -6.25
C LEU A 145 -18.76 6.50 -6.70
N ALA A 146 -17.69 7.21 -7.09
CA ALA A 146 -17.58 8.66 -7.39
C ALA A 146 -17.25 9.55 -6.17
#